data_AF-A0A2J8KRV1-F1
#
_entry.id   AF-A0A2J8KRV1-F1
#
_cell.length_a   1.000
_cell.length_b   1.000
_cell.length_c   1.000
_cell.angle_alpha   90.00
_cell.angle_beta   90.00
_cell.angle_gamma   90.00
#
_symmetry.space_group_name_H-M   'P 1'
#
loop_
_entity.id
_entity.type
_entity.pdbx_description
1 polymer ?
#
loop_
_entity_poly.entity_id
_entity_poly.type
_entity_poly.pdbx_seq_one_letter_code
_entity_poly.pdbx_strand_id
1 'polypeptide(L)'
;MQKMVKEHYKTFEKGHIRDITDSLIEHCQEKQLDENANVQLSDEKIINIVLDLFGAGFDTVTTAISWSLMYLVMNPRVQRKIQEELDTVIGRSRRPRLSDRSHLPYMEAFILETFRHSSFVPFTIPHSTTRDTSLKGFYIPKGRCVFVNQWQINHDQKLWVNPSEFLPERFLTPD
;
A
#
# COMPACT_ATOMS: atom_id res chain seq x y z
N MET A 1 11.68 -4.58 17.98
CA MET A 1 10.22 -4.79 18.14
C MET A 1 9.83 -5.39 19.48
N GLN A 2 10.29 -6.59 19.86
CA GLN A 2 9.90 -7.24 21.13
C GLN A 2 10.04 -6.34 22.38
N LYS A 3 11.16 -5.62 22.51
CA LYS A 3 11.37 -4.65 23.61
C LYS A 3 10.31 -3.54 23.61
N MET A 4 9.93 -3.02 22.45
CA MET A 4 8.96 -1.92 22.34
C MET A 4 7.55 -2.40 22.74
N VAL A 5 7.13 -3.57 22.25
CA VAL A 5 5.84 -4.17 22.68
C VAL A 5 5.80 -4.41 24.19
N LYS A 6 6.91 -4.87 24.79
CA LYS A 6 7.02 -5.02 26.26
C LYS A 6 6.89 -3.69 27.01
N GLU A 7 7.42 -2.58 26.48
CA GLU A 7 7.25 -1.25 27.09
C GLU A 7 5.80 -0.75 26.97
N HIS A 8 5.12 -1.07 25.87
CA HIS A 8 3.69 -0.79 25.72
C HIS A 8 2.86 -1.50 26.79
N TYR A 9 3.11 -2.79 27.05
CA TYR A 9 2.46 -3.53 28.13
C TYR A 9 2.65 -2.89 29.52
N LYS A 10 3.83 -2.31 29.81
CA LYS A 10 4.09 -1.68 31.11
C LYS A 10 3.36 -0.37 31.31
N THR A 11 3.10 0.35 30.22
CA THR A 11 2.51 1.68 30.22
C THR A 11 1.08 1.68 29.67
N PHE A 12 0.49 0.50 29.49
CA PHE A 12 -0.86 0.33 28.98
C PHE A 12 -1.89 0.70 30.05
N GLU A 13 -2.88 1.51 29.65
CA GLU A 13 -4.00 1.92 30.49
C GLU A 13 -5.31 1.64 29.74
N LYS A 14 -6.20 0.84 30.36
CA LYS A 14 -7.47 0.44 29.76
C LYS A 14 -8.34 1.67 29.45
N GLY A 15 -8.90 1.73 28.24
CA GLY A 15 -9.68 2.89 27.76
C GLY A 15 -8.83 4.09 27.30
N HIS A 16 -7.49 3.98 27.34
CA HIS A 16 -6.58 5.01 26.84
C HIS A 16 -5.63 4.43 25.77
N ILE A 17 -6.13 4.32 24.54
CA ILE A 17 -5.41 3.74 23.40
C ILE A 17 -4.54 4.79 22.71
N ARG A 18 -3.21 4.62 22.78
CA ARG A 18 -2.24 5.56 22.18
C ARG A 18 -1.93 5.20 20.72
N ASP A 19 -1.87 3.91 20.41
CA ASP A 19 -1.56 3.40 19.08
C ASP A 19 -2.09 1.98 18.85
N ILE A 20 -1.78 1.41 17.69
CA ILE A 20 -2.23 0.07 17.29
C ILE A 20 -1.73 -1.04 18.22
N THR A 21 -0.59 -0.88 18.86
CA THR A 21 -0.05 -1.88 19.79
C THR A 21 -0.93 -1.91 21.04
N ASP A 22 -1.31 -0.76 21.58
CA ASP A 22 -2.26 -0.69 22.71
C ASP A 22 -3.63 -1.24 22.32
N SER A 23 -4.12 -0.95 21.11
CA SER A 23 -5.38 -1.48 20.61
C SER A 23 -5.37 -3.02 20.53
N LEU A 24 -4.26 -3.60 20.08
CA LEU A 24 -4.07 -5.06 20.06
C LEU A 24 -4.00 -5.64 21.48
N ILE A 25 -3.32 -4.96 22.41
CA ILE A 25 -3.24 -5.36 23.82
C ILE A 25 -4.62 -5.35 24.48
N GLU A 26 -5.40 -4.27 24.30
CA GLU A 26 -6.76 -4.15 24.84
C GLU A 26 -7.66 -5.27 24.33
N HIS A 27 -7.67 -5.49 23.00
CA HIS A 27 -8.45 -6.56 22.38
C HIS A 27 -8.06 -7.96 22.88
N CYS A 28 -6.78 -8.20 23.17
CA CYS A 28 -6.32 -9.44 23.79
C CYS A 28 -6.86 -9.61 25.21
N GLN A 29 -6.85 -8.54 26.02
CA GLN A 29 -7.31 -8.58 27.40
C GLN A 29 -8.85 -8.73 27.49
N GLU A 30 -9.61 -8.11 26.59
CA GLU A 30 -11.07 -8.24 26.54
C GLU A 30 -11.51 -9.67 26.16
N LYS A 31 -10.82 -10.31 25.22
CA LYS A 31 -11.12 -11.70 24.81
C LYS A 31 -10.67 -12.77 25.81
N GLN A 32 -9.79 -12.45 26.76
CA GLN A 32 -9.47 -13.36 27.86
C GLN A 32 -10.62 -13.48 28.88
N LEU A 33 -11.55 -12.52 28.89
CA LEU A 33 -12.72 -12.51 29.79
C LEU A 33 -13.93 -13.27 29.22
N ASP A 34 -13.88 -13.67 27.94
CA ASP A 34 -14.95 -14.38 27.26
C ASP A 34 -14.48 -15.81 26.94
N GLU A 35 -14.84 -16.78 27.79
CA GLU A 35 -14.40 -18.20 27.69
C GLU A 35 -14.77 -18.87 26.35
N ASN A 36 -15.67 -18.28 25.57
CA ASN A 36 -16.10 -18.76 24.25
C ASN A 36 -15.32 -18.12 23.07
N ALA A 37 -14.37 -17.22 23.32
CA ALA A 37 -13.60 -16.56 22.27
C ALA A 37 -12.47 -17.48 21.75
N ASN A 38 -12.75 -18.23 20.68
CA ASN A 38 -11.82 -19.13 19.98
C ASN A 38 -10.52 -18.48 19.40
N VAL A 39 -10.21 -17.23 19.73
CA VAL A 39 -9.01 -16.54 19.24
C VAL A 39 -8.33 -15.79 20.39
N GLN A 40 -7.52 -16.51 21.17
CA GLN A 40 -6.51 -15.89 22.01
C GLN A 40 -5.36 -15.41 21.10
N LEU A 41 -5.13 -14.09 21.06
CA LEU A 41 -3.92 -13.51 20.48
C LEU A 41 -2.81 -13.59 21.54
N SER A 42 -1.77 -14.36 21.26
CA SER A 42 -0.56 -14.39 22.10
C SER A 42 0.28 -13.14 21.87
N ASP A 43 1.15 -12.80 22.83
CA ASP A 43 2.13 -11.72 22.68
C ASP A 43 2.96 -11.85 21.40
N GLU A 44 3.31 -13.08 21.02
CA GLU A 44 4.01 -13.38 19.77
C GLU A 44 3.21 -12.95 18.54
N LYS A 45 1.89 -13.18 18.53
CA LYS A 45 1.03 -12.72 17.43
C LYS A 45 0.96 -11.20 17.37
N ILE A 46 0.89 -10.51 18.51
CA ILE A 46 0.93 -9.03 18.54
C ILE A 46 2.26 -8.54 17.96
N ILE A 47 3.37 -9.12 18.39
CA ILE A 47 4.70 -8.77 17.89
C ILE A 47 4.78 -8.97 16.37
N ASN A 48 4.26 -10.10 15.85
CA ASN A 48 4.26 -10.39 14.42
C ASN A 48 3.38 -9.42 13.63
N ILE A 49 2.17 -9.11 14.11
CA ILE A 49 1.29 -8.12 13.45
C ILE A 49 1.95 -6.75 13.38
N VAL A 50 2.55 -6.30 14.49
CA VAL A 50 3.23 -5.01 14.54
C VAL A 50 4.45 -5.02 13.61
N LEU A 51 5.23 -6.11 13.58
CA LEU A 51 6.34 -6.29 12.63
C LEU A 51 5.88 -6.20 11.18
N ASP A 52 4.80 -6.88 10.81
CA ASP A 52 4.24 -6.88 9.45
C ASP A 52 3.81 -5.47 9.04
N LEU A 53 3.14 -4.74 9.93
CA LEU A 53 2.71 -3.35 9.68
C LEU A 53 3.89 -2.42 9.43
N PHE A 54 4.95 -2.50 10.25
CA PHE A 54 6.13 -1.66 10.08
C PHE A 54 6.92 -2.03 8.82
N GLY A 55 7.15 -3.32 8.58
CA GLY A 55 7.88 -3.78 7.40
C GLY A 55 7.16 -3.38 6.11
N ALA A 56 5.87 -3.74 6.02
CA ALA A 56 5.06 -3.41 4.84
C ALA A 56 4.92 -1.89 4.66
N GLY A 57 4.68 -1.12 5.72
CA GLY A 57 4.51 0.33 5.65
C GLY A 57 5.79 1.11 5.34
N PHE A 58 6.96 0.58 5.69
CA PHE A 58 8.23 1.28 5.49
C PHE A 58 8.86 1.00 4.11
N ASP A 59 9.07 -0.27 3.78
CA ASP A 59 9.81 -0.64 2.56
C ASP A 59 9.03 -0.28 1.29
N THR A 60 7.70 -0.49 1.29
CA THR A 60 6.86 -0.20 0.11
C THR A 60 6.76 1.30 -0.18
N VAL A 61 6.57 2.12 0.85
CA VAL A 61 6.49 3.58 0.71
C VAL A 61 7.83 4.17 0.28
N THR A 62 8.94 3.69 0.86
CA THR A 62 10.29 4.12 0.47
C THR A 62 10.57 3.81 -0.99
N THR A 63 10.17 2.61 -1.44
CA THR A 63 10.31 2.20 -2.84
C THR A 63 9.46 3.06 -3.78
N ALA A 64 8.19 3.30 -3.44
CA ALA A 64 7.29 4.17 -4.20
C ALA A 64 7.83 5.60 -4.36
N ILE A 65 8.34 6.20 -3.27
CA ILE A 65 8.93 7.54 -3.31
C ILE A 65 10.20 7.55 -4.16
N SER A 66 11.04 6.51 -4.06
CA SER A 66 12.27 6.40 -4.85
C SER A 66 11.99 6.35 -6.35
N TRP A 67 11.01 5.53 -6.78
CA TRP A 67 10.53 5.50 -8.16
C TRP A 67 9.96 6.85 -8.60
N SER A 68 9.15 7.48 -7.75
CA SER A 68 8.57 8.79 -8.03
C SER A 68 9.66 9.84 -8.30
N LEU A 69 10.67 9.93 -7.43
CA LEU A 69 11.80 10.85 -7.61
C LEU A 69 12.57 10.55 -8.90
N MET A 70 12.85 9.27 -9.18
CA MET A 70 13.52 8.86 -10.42
C MET A 70 12.74 9.32 -11.66
N TYR A 71 11.41 9.09 -11.70
CA TYR A 71 10.58 9.54 -12.83
C TYR A 71 10.53 11.06 -12.98
N LEU A 72 10.48 11.81 -11.88
CA LEU A 72 10.53 13.28 -11.93
C LEU A 72 11.85 13.78 -12.52
N VAL A 73 12.97 13.19 -12.11
CA VAL A 73 14.31 13.54 -12.65
C VAL A 73 14.42 13.18 -14.13
N MET A 74 13.91 12.02 -14.53
CA MET A 74 13.96 11.57 -15.93
C MET A 74 12.97 12.30 -16.84
N ASN A 75 11.92 12.91 -16.28
CA ASN A 75 10.85 13.57 -17.05
C ASN A 75 10.63 15.03 -16.59
N PRO A 76 11.54 15.97 -16.93
CA PRO A 76 11.41 17.38 -16.53
C PRO A 76 10.12 18.05 -16.99
N ARG A 77 9.49 17.57 -18.07
CA ARG A 77 8.17 18.05 -18.52
C ARG A 77 7.08 17.71 -17.51
N VAL A 78 7.06 16.47 -17.02
CA VAL A 78 6.09 16.00 -16.02
C VAL A 78 6.31 16.76 -14.71
N GLN A 79 7.57 16.89 -14.28
CA GLN A 79 7.91 17.64 -13.07
C GLN A 79 7.40 19.09 -13.14
N ARG A 80 7.60 19.80 -14.27
CA ARG A 80 7.10 21.17 -14.44
C ARG A 80 5.58 21.26 -14.35
N LYS A 81 4.84 20.35 -15.01
CA LYS A 81 3.37 20.32 -14.93
C LYS A 81 2.86 20.12 -13.51
N ILE A 82 3.49 19.23 -12.74
CA ILE A 82 3.15 19.04 -11.32
C ILE A 82 3.43 20.32 -10.52
N GLN A 83 4.56 20.97 -10.75
CA GLN A 83 4.89 22.24 -10.08
C GLN A 83 3.88 23.35 -10.42
N GLU A 84 3.51 23.49 -11.69
CA GLU A 84 2.51 24.45 -12.16
C GLU A 84 1.14 24.20 -11.50
N GLU A 85 0.71 22.94 -11.42
CA GLU A 85 -0.53 22.56 -10.74
C GLU A 85 -0.50 22.91 -9.24
N LEU A 86 0.59 22.57 -8.55
CA LEU A 86 0.76 22.87 -7.12
C LEU A 86 0.82 24.38 -6.85
N ASP A 87 1.57 25.13 -7.66
CA ASP A 87 1.67 26.59 -7.53
C ASP A 87 0.32 27.28 -7.78
N THR A 88 -0.51 26.73 -8.70
CA THR A 88 -1.84 27.26 -9.02
C THR A 88 -2.87 26.95 -7.92
N VAL A 89 -2.91 25.71 -7.44
CA VAL A 89 -3.97 25.22 -6.54
C VAL A 89 -3.67 25.52 -5.08
N ILE A 90 -2.40 25.41 -4.67
CA ILE A 90 -1.97 25.56 -3.27
C ILE A 90 -1.27 26.90 -3.05
N GLY A 91 -0.42 27.30 -4.01
CA GLY A 91 0.45 28.47 -3.89
C GLY A 91 1.52 28.31 -2.81
N ARG A 92 2.14 29.43 -2.42
CA ARG A 92 3.33 29.43 -1.53
C ARG A 92 3.04 29.78 -0.07
N SER A 93 1.80 30.12 0.27
CA SER A 93 1.43 30.60 1.61
C SER A 93 1.22 29.47 2.63
N ARG A 94 1.05 28.22 2.17
CA ARG A 94 0.78 27.07 3.03
C ARG A 94 1.38 25.78 2.48
N ARG A 95 1.45 24.75 3.33
CA ARG A 95 1.79 23.38 2.91
C ARG A 95 0.57 22.66 2.30
N PRO A 96 0.81 21.64 1.44
CA PRO A 96 -0.24 20.75 0.95
C PRO A 96 -0.97 20.00 2.08
N ARG A 97 -2.23 19.69 1.85
CA ARG A 97 -3.11 18.92 2.75
C ARG A 97 -3.80 17.81 1.95
N LEU A 98 -4.25 16.76 2.63
CA LEU A 98 -4.98 15.66 1.97
C LEU A 98 -6.28 16.13 1.29
N SER A 99 -6.92 17.18 1.80
CA SER A 99 -8.09 17.81 1.18
C SER A 99 -7.81 18.44 -0.19
N ASP A 100 -6.55 18.72 -0.52
CA ASP A 100 -6.17 19.28 -1.82
C ASP A 100 -6.19 18.23 -2.93
N ARG A 101 -6.15 16.92 -2.59
CA ARG A 101 -5.98 15.82 -3.54
C ARG A 101 -6.96 15.84 -4.71
N SER A 102 -8.23 16.15 -4.45
CA SER A 102 -9.27 16.21 -5.50
C SER A 102 -9.06 17.35 -6.50
N HIS A 103 -8.23 18.33 -6.16
CA HIS A 103 -7.89 19.49 -6.99
C HIS A 103 -6.51 19.37 -7.63
N LEU A 104 -5.83 18.21 -7.49
CA LEU A 104 -4.51 17.94 -8.06
C LEU A 104 -4.56 16.74 -9.01
N PRO A 105 -5.39 16.77 -10.07
CA PRO A 105 -5.58 15.63 -10.97
C PRO A 105 -4.29 15.18 -11.66
N TYR A 106 -3.39 16.09 -12.04
CA TYR A 106 -2.14 15.74 -12.70
C TYR A 106 -1.15 15.05 -11.74
N MET A 107 -1.05 15.52 -10.50
CA MET A 107 -0.28 14.85 -9.44
C MET A 107 -0.82 13.44 -9.15
N GLU A 108 -2.15 13.29 -9.05
CA GLU A 108 -2.77 11.98 -8.86
C GLU A 108 -2.46 11.04 -10.05
N ALA A 109 -2.60 11.56 -11.27
CA ALA A 109 -2.30 10.82 -12.49
C ALA A 109 -0.82 10.38 -12.56
N PHE A 110 0.11 11.22 -12.08
CA PHE A 110 1.52 10.89 -11.95
C PHE A 110 1.77 9.75 -10.95
N ILE A 111 1.11 9.77 -9.80
CA ILE A 111 1.24 8.70 -8.79
C ILE A 111 0.72 7.37 -9.36
N LEU A 112 -0.44 7.40 -10.03
CA LEU A 112 -1.03 6.21 -10.65
C LEU A 112 -0.14 5.65 -11.76
N GLU A 113 0.41 6.50 -12.62
CA GLU A 113 1.33 6.07 -13.67
C GLU A 113 2.65 5.55 -13.10
N THR A 114 3.13 6.11 -11.99
CA THR A 114 4.29 5.56 -11.27
C THR A 114 4.04 4.13 -10.82
N PHE A 115 2.88 3.84 -10.23
CA PHE A 115 2.53 2.48 -9.81
C PHE A 115 2.33 1.53 -10.98
N ARG A 116 1.66 1.95 -12.05
CA ARG A 116 1.48 1.14 -13.26
C ARG A 116 2.83 0.81 -13.88
N HIS A 117 3.61 1.83 -14.24
CA HIS A 117 4.81 1.66 -15.04
C HIS A 117 5.95 0.98 -14.26
N SER A 118 6.20 1.36 -13.01
CA SER A 118 7.26 0.71 -12.23
C SER A 118 6.87 -0.73 -11.88
N SER A 119 5.59 -0.98 -11.57
CA SER A 119 5.10 -2.27 -11.07
C SER A 119 6.06 -2.88 -10.05
N PHE A 120 6.55 -2.08 -9.09
CA PHE A 120 7.69 -2.44 -8.22
C PHE A 120 7.43 -3.64 -7.30
N VAL A 121 6.18 -4.15 -7.26
CA VAL A 121 5.83 -5.47 -6.74
C VAL A 121 5.24 -6.32 -7.88
N PRO A 122 6.06 -6.82 -8.82
CA PRO A 122 5.59 -7.30 -10.13
C PRO A 122 4.75 -8.57 -10.06
N PHE A 123 4.88 -9.35 -8.99
CA PHE A 123 4.19 -10.63 -8.78
C PHE A 123 3.25 -10.66 -7.57
N THR A 124 2.91 -9.49 -7.02
CA THR A 124 2.14 -9.34 -5.77
C THR A 124 2.72 -10.16 -4.60
N ILE A 125 1.94 -10.36 -3.55
CA ILE A 125 2.21 -11.41 -2.56
C ILE A 125 1.74 -12.75 -3.14
N PRO A 126 2.50 -13.84 -3.01
CA PRO A 126 2.07 -15.16 -3.47
C PRO A 126 0.77 -15.59 -2.78
N HIS A 127 -0.19 -16.09 -3.55
CA HIS A 127 -1.43 -16.65 -3.05
C HIS A 127 -1.34 -18.18 -2.97
N SER A 128 -2.32 -18.81 -2.30
CA SER A 128 -2.47 -20.26 -2.30
C SER A 128 -3.93 -20.66 -2.43
N THR A 129 -4.22 -21.70 -3.22
CA THR A 129 -5.59 -22.22 -3.36
C THR A 129 -6.07 -22.85 -2.05
N THR A 130 -7.21 -22.39 -1.53
CA THR A 130 -7.78 -22.88 -0.26
C THR A 130 -8.59 -24.18 -0.41
N ARG A 131 -8.96 -24.54 -1.64
CA ARG A 131 -9.64 -25.76 -2.04
C ARG A 131 -9.30 -26.10 -3.49
N ASP A 132 -9.63 -27.32 -3.90
CA ASP A 132 -9.64 -27.70 -5.30
C ASP A 132 -10.56 -26.75 -6.06
N THR A 133 -10.08 -26.23 -7.19
CA THR A 133 -10.77 -25.20 -7.96
C THR A 133 -10.47 -25.35 -9.45
N SER A 134 -11.10 -24.52 -10.27
CA SER A 134 -10.76 -24.39 -11.68
C SER A 134 -10.65 -22.94 -12.12
N LEU A 135 -9.78 -22.68 -13.08
CA LEU A 135 -9.62 -21.37 -13.70
C LEU A 135 -9.51 -21.55 -15.22
N LYS A 136 -10.41 -20.92 -15.98
CA LYS A 136 -10.46 -21.02 -17.46
C LYS A 136 -10.42 -22.48 -17.96
N GLY A 137 -11.12 -23.39 -17.28
CA GLY A 137 -11.19 -24.81 -17.63
C GLY A 137 -10.03 -25.68 -17.11
N PHE A 138 -9.00 -25.08 -16.51
CA PHE A 138 -7.89 -25.83 -15.89
C PHE A 138 -8.23 -26.20 -14.45
N TYR A 139 -8.10 -27.47 -14.10
CA TYR A 139 -8.18 -27.94 -12.71
C TYR A 139 -6.93 -27.55 -11.93
N ILE A 140 -7.12 -26.97 -10.74
CA ILE A 140 -6.05 -26.54 -9.85
C ILE A 140 -6.31 -27.15 -8.46
N PRO A 141 -5.42 -28.04 -7.98
CA PRO A 141 -5.58 -28.65 -6.66
C PRO A 141 -5.45 -27.62 -5.52
N LYS A 142 -6.01 -27.95 -4.36
CA LYS A 142 -5.80 -27.25 -3.08
C LYS A 142 -4.31 -27.17 -2.75
N GLY A 143 -3.90 -26.07 -2.11
CA GLY A 143 -2.56 -25.84 -1.60
C GLY A 143 -1.52 -25.49 -2.67
N ARG A 144 -1.95 -25.12 -3.89
CA ARG A 144 -1.04 -24.66 -4.94
C ARG A 144 -0.73 -23.18 -4.76
N CYS A 145 0.56 -22.86 -4.77
CA CYS A 145 1.03 -21.48 -4.84
C CYS A 145 0.65 -20.84 -6.18
N VAL A 146 0.13 -19.62 -6.14
CA VAL A 146 -0.32 -18.85 -7.30
C VAL A 146 0.32 -17.48 -7.25
N PHE A 147 1.01 -17.11 -8.34
CA PHE A 147 1.56 -15.77 -8.53
C PHE A 147 0.67 -14.98 -9.49
N VAL A 148 0.36 -13.73 -9.14
CA VAL A 148 -0.34 -12.81 -10.04
C VAL A 148 0.70 -11.95 -10.74
N ASN A 149 0.89 -12.13 -12.04
CA ASN A 149 1.82 -11.31 -12.82
C ASN A 149 1.23 -9.92 -13.10
N GLN A 150 1.28 -9.05 -12.09
CA GLN A 150 0.82 -7.67 -12.18
C GLN A 150 1.60 -6.87 -13.21
N TRP A 151 2.92 -7.12 -13.33
CA TRP A 151 3.74 -6.44 -14.34
C TRP A 151 3.21 -6.67 -15.76
N GLN A 152 2.86 -7.91 -16.11
CA GLN A 152 2.32 -8.24 -17.43
C GLN A 152 1.01 -7.51 -17.70
N ILE A 153 0.10 -7.44 -16.73
CA ILE A 153 -1.18 -6.72 -16.87
C ILE A 153 -0.92 -5.23 -17.10
N ASN A 154 -0.01 -4.64 -16.32
CA ASN A 154 0.34 -3.23 -16.42
C ASN A 154 1.10 -2.87 -17.70
N HIS A 155 1.66 -3.86 -18.42
CA HIS A 155 2.43 -3.66 -19.65
C HIS A 155 1.81 -4.34 -20.88
N ASP A 156 0.57 -4.86 -20.77
CA ASP A 156 -0.12 -5.48 -21.90
C ASP A 156 -0.53 -4.42 -22.93
N GLN A 157 0.00 -4.53 -24.15
CA GLN A 157 -0.31 -3.63 -25.27
C GLN A 157 -1.78 -3.65 -25.70
N LYS A 158 -2.54 -4.69 -25.31
CA LYS A 158 -3.98 -4.77 -25.56
C LYS A 158 -4.80 -3.97 -24.55
N LEU A 159 -4.24 -3.73 -23.36
CA LEU A 159 -4.90 -3.01 -22.27
C LEU A 159 -4.42 -1.56 -22.19
N TRP A 160 -3.16 -1.30 -22.56
CA TRP A 160 -2.51 0.00 -22.42
C TRP A 160 -1.89 0.45 -23.74
N VAL A 161 -2.20 1.66 -24.17
CA VAL A 161 -1.55 2.31 -25.32
C VAL A 161 -0.12 2.71 -24.93
N ASN A 162 0.90 2.34 -25.71
CA ASN A 162 2.31 2.60 -25.39
C ASN A 162 2.69 2.24 -23.93
N PRO A 163 2.56 0.97 -23.51
CA PRO A 163 2.72 0.58 -22.10
C PRO A 163 4.12 0.85 -21.52
N SER A 164 5.13 0.87 -22.39
CA SER A 164 6.53 1.13 -22.06
C SER A 164 6.87 2.62 -21.90
N GLU A 165 5.94 3.51 -22.23
CA GLU A 165 6.12 4.95 -22.04
C GLU A 165 5.51 5.39 -20.72
N PHE A 166 6.23 6.25 -20.00
CA PHE A 166 5.74 6.89 -18.79
C PHE A 166 4.90 8.11 -19.14
N LEU A 167 3.58 7.96 -19.10
CA LEU A 167 2.62 8.96 -19.55
C LEU A 167 1.54 9.20 -18.47
N PRO A 168 1.74 10.14 -17.53
CA PRO A 168 0.73 10.50 -16.55
C PRO A 168 -0.62 10.85 -17.18
N GLU A 169 -0.61 11.49 -18.35
CA GLU A 169 -1.81 11.88 -19.09
C GLU A 169 -2.80 10.73 -19.35
N ARG A 170 -2.34 9.47 -19.28
CA ARG A 170 -3.15 8.25 -19.37
C ARG A 170 -4.27 8.16 -18.34
N PHE A 171 -4.09 8.75 -17.17
CA PHE A 171 -5.07 8.74 -16.07
C PHE A 171 -5.92 10.01 -16.02
N LEU A 172 -5.85 10.85 -17.04
CA LEU A 172 -6.69 12.03 -17.19
C LEU A 172 -7.79 11.74 -18.21
N THR A 173 -9.01 12.23 -17.94
CA THR A 173 -10.06 12.27 -18.95
C THR A 173 -9.72 13.35 -19.98
N PRO A 174 -9.99 13.12 -21.28
CA PRO A 174 -10.00 14.21 -22.25
C PRO A 174 -11.04 15.26 -21.83
N ASP A 175 -10.66 16.54 -21.92
CA ASP A 175 -11.59 17.67 -21.78
C ASP A 175 -12.61 17.71 -22.93
#